data_AF-A0A7C5DG55-F1
#
_entry.id   AF-A0A7C5DG55-F1
#
_cell.length_a   1.000
_cell.length_b   1.000
_cell.length_c   1.000
_cell.angle_alpha   90.00
_cell.angle_beta   90.00
_cell.angle_gamma   90.00
#
_symmetry.space_group_name_H-M   'P 1'
#
loop_
_entity.id
_entity.type
_entity.pdbx_description
1 polymer ?
#
loop_
_entity_poly.entity_id
_entity_poly.type
_entity_poly.pdbx_seq_one_letter_code
_entity_poly.pdbx_strand_id
1 'polypeptide(L)'
;MRRYRIITIEDTLELPTESLRSLGYNIQPMKVASALTKGTAEVPADEGIRTTLRLGDSALIVGEVRSTEARALYEAMRVGALANVVAGTIHGDSPYGVFDRVVNDLGVPRTSFKATDIIIVANPIRSPDGLHKWRRVTQITEVRKEWEQDPLREHAFVDLMKYNSKTDELEPTDELINGDSDVLKAIAGNVKEWAGNWDAVWENITLRAKIKEELVRTAEAEKNLDLLEARFVIRCNDEFHRICDKIKEKVGRLDSDRIFFEWKEWLKKEVRKKRTS
;
A
#
# COMPACT_ATOMS: atom_id res chain seq x y z
N MET A 1 -8.85 -13.59 3.55
CA MET A 1 -9.53 -13.79 2.25
C MET A 1 -8.61 -13.37 1.13
N ARG A 2 -8.45 -14.20 0.10
CA ARG A 2 -7.66 -13.92 -1.12
C ARG A 2 -8.62 -13.78 -2.30
N ARG A 3 -9.40 -12.69 -2.31
CA ARG A 3 -10.57 -12.52 -3.21
C ARG A 3 -10.23 -11.78 -4.51
N TYR A 4 -9.33 -10.80 -4.44
CA TYR A 4 -9.03 -9.93 -5.59
C TYR A 4 -8.04 -10.59 -6.54
N ARG A 5 -8.24 -10.37 -7.84
CA ARG A 5 -7.23 -10.66 -8.85
C ARG A 5 -6.18 -9.56 -8.84
N ILE A 6 -4.91 -9.94 -8.86
CA ILE A 6 -3.76 -9.04 -8.93
C ILE A 6 -3.09 -9.27 -10.28
N ILE A 7 -2.84 -8.20 -11.02
CA ILE A 7 -2.03 -8.23 -12.24
C ILE A 7 -0.74 -7.49 -11.92
N THR A 8 0.41 -8.12 -12.19
CA THR A 8 1.70 -7.42 -12.12
C THR A 8 2.19 -7.12 -13.53
N ILE A 9 2.72 -5.92 -13.76
CA ILE A 9 3.36 -5.53 -15.02
C ILE A 9 4.79 -5.13 -14.71
N GLU A 10 5.74 -5.90 -15.21
CA GLU A 10 7.16 -5.73 -14.89
C GLU A 10 8.01 -5.94 -16.15
N ASP A 11 9.05 -5.13 -16.34
CA ASP A 11 10.05 -5.37 -17.38
C ASP A 11 11.04 -6.47 -16.95
N THR A 12 11.41 -6.46 -15.67
CA THR A 12 12.13 -7.52 -14.97
C THR A 12 11.23 -8.11 -13.89
N LEU A 13 10.97 -9.42 -13.92
CA LEU A 13 10.12 -10.07 -12.92
C LEU A 13 10.84 -10.12 -11.57
N GLU A 14 10.50 -9.20 -10.66
CA GLU A 14 11.07 -9.08 -9.32
C GLU A 14 10.09 -9.54 -8.24
N LEU A 15 8.79 -9.38 -8.47
CA LEU A 15 7.76 -9.77 -7.52
C LEU A 15 7.65 -11.29 -7.41
N PRO A 16 7.52 -11.86 -6.19
CA PRO A 16 7.52 -13.31 -5.94
C PRO A 16 6.15 -13.95 -6.27
N THR A 17 5.70 -13.77 -7.51
CA THR A 17 4.35 -14.12 -7.97
C THR A 17 4.08 -15.62 -7.87
N GLU A 18 5.05 -16.48 -8.19
CA GLU A 18 4.94 -17.94 -8.05
C GLU A 18 4.72 -18.38 -6.59
N SER A 19 5.54 -17.85 -5.67
CA SER A 19 5.41 -18.10 -4.24
C SER A 19 4.04 -17.64 -3.73
N LEU A 20 3.56 -16.47 -4.15
CA LEU A 20 2.24 -15.98 -3.78
C LEU A 20 1.10 -16.84 -4.38
N ARG A 21 1.21 -17.32 -5.62
CA ARG A 21 0.24 -18.26 -6.21
C ARG A 21 0.16 -19.56 -5.41
N SER A 22 1.30 -20.09 -4.95
CA SER A 22 1.34 -21.29 -4.11
C SER A 22 0.62 -21.11 -2.77
N LEU A 23 0.51 -19.86 -2.30
CA LEU A 23 -0.23 -19.46 -1.10
C LEU A 23 -1.71 -19.12 -1.39
N GLY A 24 -2.19 -19.35 -2.61
CA GLY A 24 -3.58 -19.17 -3.01
C GLY A 24 -3.97 -17.75 -3.41
N TYR A 25 -3.00 -16.89 -3.75
CA TYR A 25 -3.31 -15.59 -4.36
C TYR A 25 -3.65 -15.77 -5.85
N ASN A 26 -4.70 -15.08 -6.30
CA ASN A 26 -5.04 -14.94 -7.71
C ASN A 26 -4.17 -13.84 -8.32
N ILE A 27 -2.93 -14.17 -8.68
CA ILE A 27 -1.96 -13.22 -9.24
C ILE A 27 -1.49 -13.68 -10.62
N GLN A 28 -1.52 -12.76 -11.58
CA GLN A 28 -1.09 -12.98 -12.95
C GLN A 28 0.06 -12.02 -13.27
N PRO A 29 1.30 -12.52 -13.42
CA PRO A 29 2.40 -11.71 -13.91
C PRO A 29 2.26 -11.46 -15.41
N MET A 30 2.62 -10.26 -15.84
CA MET A 30 2.74 -9.84 -17.23
C MET A 30 4.12 -9.22 -17.42
N LYS A 31 4.96 -9.91 -18.19
CA LYS A 31 6.26 -9.38 -18.58
C LYS A 31 6.10 -8.46 -19.78
N VAL A 32 6.63 -7.25 -19.69
CA VAL A 32 6.64 -6.28 -20.78
C VAL A 32 8.06 -6.01 -21.25
N ALA A 33 8.20 -5.53 -22.48
CA ALA A 33 9.50 -5.16 -23.02
C ALA A 33 10.11 -4.01 -22.19
N SER A 34 11.41 -4.11 -21.91
CA SER A 34 12.12 -2.98 -21.30
C SER A 34 12.15 -1.79 -22.27
N ALA A 35 11.97 -0.58 -21.75
CA ALA A 35 11.94 0.65 -22.55
C ALA A 35 13.20 0.88 -23.41
N LEU A 36 14.33 0.24 -23.04
CA LEU A 36 15.61 0.34 -23.73
C LEU A 36 15.80 -0.70 -24.83
N THR A 37 14.99 -1.76 -24.88
CA THR A 37 15.17 -2.86 -25.83
C THR A 37 14.19 -2.71 -27.00
N LYS A 38 14.69 -2.26 -28.16
CA LYS A 38 13.90 -2.19 -29.40
C LYS A 38 13.94 -3.54 -30.12
N GLY A 39 12.77 -4.04 -30.53
CA GLY A 39 12.66 -5.20 -31.43
C GLY A 39 12.61 -6.57 -30.76
N THR A 40 12.24 -6.66 -29.48
CA THR A 40 11.94 -7.95 -28.82
C THR A 40 10.54 -8.45 -29.20
N ALA A 41 10.29 -9.75 -29.04
CA ALA A 41 8.95 -10.34 -29.17
C ALA A 41 8.04 -10.05 -27.96
N GLU A 42 8.51 -9.25 -27.00
CA GLU A 42 7.78 -8.90 -25.79
C GLU A 42 6.84 -7.72 -26.06
N VAL A 43 5.71 -7.70 -25.36
CA VAL A 43 4.68 -6.66 -25.53
C VAL A 43 5.18 -5.34 -24.90
N PRO A 44 5.02 -4.19 -25.57
CA PRO A 44 5.30 -2.88 -24.98
C PRO A 44 4.53 -2.63 -23.68
N ALA A 45 5.13 -1.87 -22.75
CA ALA A 45 4.55 -1.62 -21.43
C ALA A 45 3.18 -0.91 -21.47
N ASP A 46 3.00 0.04 -22.38
CA ASP A 46 1.74 0.77 -22.59
C ASP A 46 0.62 -0.15 -23.13
N GLU A 47 0.95 -1.07 -24.03
CA GLU A 47 0.01 -2.08 -24.52
C GLU A 47 -0.35 -3.10 -23.42
N GLY A 48 0.61 -3.50 -22.60
CA GLY A 48 0.39 -4.32 -21.41
C GLY A 48 -0.64 -3.69 -20.47
N ILE A 49 -0.44 -2.42 -20.11
CA ILE A 49 -1.37 -1.66 -19.26
C ILE A 49 -2.76 -1.58 -19.91
N ARG A 50 -2.84 -1.25 -21.20
CA ARG A 50 -4.11 -1.17 -21.93
C ARG A 50 -4.84 -2.50 -22.00
N THR A 51 -4.11 -3.61 -22.05
CA THR A 51 -4.69 -4.95 -21.98
C THR A 51 -5.34 -5.20 -20.62
N THR A 52 -4.76 -4.70 -19.53
CA THR A 52 -5.35 -4.85 -18.19
C THR A 52 -6.70 -4.16 -18.02
N LEU A 53 -6.96 -3.08 -18.77
CA LEU A 53 -8.27 -2.41 -18.81
C LEU A 53 -9.41 -3.36 -19.21
N ARG A 54 -9.10 -4.38 -20.01
CA ARG A 54 -10.08 -5.37 -20.50
C ARG A 54 -10.21 -6.57 -19.58
N LEU A 55 -9.30 -6.73 -18.63
CA LEU A 55 -9.34 -7.87 -17.72
C LEU A 55 -10.43 -7.68 -16.66
N GLY A 56 -10.91 -6.45 -16.43
CA GLY A 56 -11.98 -6.14 -15.49
C GLY A 56 -11.46 -5.95 -14.06
N ASP A 57 -12.33 -6.15 -13.08
CA ASP A 57 -12.07 -5.90 -11.65
C ASP A 57 -10.78 -6.58 -11.14
N SER A 58 -9.71 -5.79 -10.98
CA SER A 58 -8.36 -6.25 -10.60
C SER A 58 -7.61 -5.16 -9.84
N ALA A 59 -6.65 -5.56 -9.02
CA ALA A 59 -5.55 -4.69 -8.59
C ALA A 59 -4.43 -4.75 -9.63
N LEU A 60 -3.80 -3.61 -9.90
CA LEU A 60 -2.66 -3.50 -10.82
C LEU A 60 -1.42 -3.07 -10.04
N ILE A 61 -0.35 -3.87 -10.14
CA ILE A 61 0.96 -3.54 -9.59
C ILE A 61 1.94 -3.36 -10.74
N VAL A 62 2.44 -2.15 -10.94
CA VAL A 62 3.45 -1.84 -11.94
C VAL A 62 4.82 -1.87 -11.26
N GLY A 63 5.76 -2.65 -11.77
CA GLY A 63 7.11 -2.77 -11.20
C GLY A 63 7.77 -1.40 -11.05
N GLU A 64 8.02 -0.73 -12.17
CA GLU A 64 8.51 0.65 -12.20
C GLU A 64 7.97 1.40 -13.43
N VAL A 65 7.54 2.64 -13.22
CA VAL A 65 7.15 3.56 -14.30
C VAL A 65 8.37 4.40 -14.70
N ARG A 66 8.83 4.25 -15.93
CA ARG A 66 10.05 4.87 -16.47
C ARG A 66 9.82 5.76 -17.68
N SER A 67 8.81 5.47 -18.51
CA SER A 67 8.62 6.09 -19.83
C SER A 67 7.13 6.32 -20.18
N THR A 68 6.79 6.22 -21.46
CA THR A 68 5.49 6.59 -22.05
C THR A 68 4.31 5.79 -21.50
N GLU A 69 4.56 4.64 -20.87
CA GLU A 69 3.55 3.83 -20.19
C GLU A 69 2.84 4.59 -19.06
N ALA A 70 3.48 5.63 -18.50
CA ALA A 70 2.85 6.52 -17.52
C ALA A 70 1.54 7.11 -18.04
N ARG A 71 1.47 7.53 -19.32
CA ARG A 71 0.24 8.10 -19.89
C ARG A 71 -0.89 7.08 -19.92
N ALA A 72 -0.58 5.84 -20.32
CA ALA A 72 -1.54 4.75 -20.32
C ALA A 72 -1.97 4.36 -18.89
N LEU A 73 -1.05 4.35 -17.92
CA LEU A 73 -1.35 4.07 -16.52
C LEU A 73 -2.31 5.10 -15.93
N TYR A 74 -2.02 6.38 -16.12
CA TYR A 74 -2.82 7.46 -15.58
C TYR A 74 -4.16 7.63 -16.32
N GLU A 75 -4.22 7.27 -17.61
CA GLU A 75 -5.48 7.10 -18.34
C GLU A 75 -6.31 5.97 -17.69
N ALA A 76 -5.70 4.81 -17.44
CA ALA A 76 -6.33 3.64 -16.81
C ALA A 76 -6.91 3.95 -15.43
N MET A 77 -6.14 4.64 -14.59
CA MET A 77 -6.55 5.04 -13.25
C MET A 77 -7.74 6.00 -13.30
N ARG A 78 -7.70 7.00 -14.21
CA ARG A 78 -8.76 8.01 -14.31
C ARG A 78 -10.09 7.44 -14.79
N VAL A 79 -10.08 6.51 -15.73
CA VAL A 79 -11.32 5.89 -16.25
C VAL A 79 -11.92 4.85 -15.30
N GLY A 80 -11.26 4.54 -14.18
CA GLY A 80 -11.74 3.57 -13.19
C GLY A 80 -11.76 2.12 -13.71
N ALA A 81 -11.02 1.82 -14.77
CA ALA A 81 -10.96 0.48 -15.34
C ALA A 81 -10.29 -0.55 -14.41
N LEU A 82 -9.56 -0.06 -13.41
CA LEU A 82 -8.94 -0.84 -12.35
C LEU A 82 -9.74 -0.59 -11.07
N ALA A 83 -10.69 -1.48 -10.78
CA ALA A 83 -11.71 -1.26 -9.76
C ALA A 83 -11.23 -1.45 -8.30
N ASN A 84 -9.93 -1.75 -8.08
CA ASN A 84 -9.34 -1.83 -6.74
C ASN A 84 -8.14 -0.89 -6.61
N VAL A 85 -6.94 -1.44 -6.37
CA VAL A 85 -5.72 -0.68 -6.10
C VAL A 85 -4.85 -0.67 -7.35
N VAL A 86 -4.31 0.51 -7.67
CA VAL A 86 -3.22 0.67 -8.62
C VAL A 86 -2.01 1.17 -7.84
N ALA A 87 -0.90 0.44 -7.91
CA ALA A 87 0.33 0.79 -7.23
C ALA A 87 1.52 0.50 -8.14
N GLY A 88 2.63 1.19 -7.90
CA GLY A 88 3.89 0.91 -8.55
C GLY A 88 5.00 1.78 -8.02
N THR A 89 6.20 1.59 -8.55
CA THR A 89 7.34 2.43 -8.20
C THR A 89 7.66 3.44 -9.29
N ILE A 90 8.24 4.56 -8.90
CA ILE A 90 8.76 5.58 -9.81
C ILE A 90 9.93 6.26 -9.12
N HIS A 91 10.94 6.64 -9.89
CA HIS A 91 12.05 7.40 -9.36
C HIS A 91 11.63 8.85 -9.09
N GLY A 92 11.64 9.25 -7.82
CA GLY A 92 11.37 10.60 -7.35
C GLY A 92 11.83 10.75 -5.90
N ASP A 93 12.45 11.89 -5.58
CA ASP A 93 13.04 12.15 -4.26
C ASP A 93 12.04 12.81 -3.28
N SER A 94 10.91 13.28 -3.79
CA SER A 94 9.86 14.03 -3.09
C SER A 94 8.51 13.90 -3.82
N PRO A 95 7.37 14.20 -3.17
CA PRO A 95 6.06 14.23 -3.83
C PRO A 95 6.01 15.17 -5.05
N TYR A 96 6.65 16.34 -4.95
CA TYR A 96 6.76 17.26 -6.07
C TYR A 96 7.67 16.72 -7.18
N GLY A 97 8.78 16.07 -6.84
CA GLY A 97 9.65 15.40 -7.82
C GLY A 97 8.91 14.29 -8.58
N VAL A 98 8.01 13.55 -7.92
CA VAL A 98 7.13 12.58 -8.59
C VAL A 98 6.16 13.28 -9.54
N PHE A 99 5.56 14.41 -9.13
CA PHE A 99 4.72 15.22 -10.02
C PHE A 99 5.48 15.73 -11.24
N ASP A 100 6.66 16.30 -11.04
CA ASP A 100 7.51 16.84 -12.11
C ASP A 100 7.87 15.73 -13.11
N ARG A 101 8.29 14.57 -12.61
CA ARG A 101 8.58 13.39 -13.43
C ARG A 101 7.36 12.93 -14.22
N VAL A 102 6.22 12.76 -13.58
CA VAL A 102 5.02 12.21 -14.23
C VAL A 102 4.43 13.20 -15.24
N VAL A 103 4.29 14.46 -14.85
CA VAL A 103 3.56 15.46 -15.62
C VAL A 103 4.46 16.15 -16.63
N ASN A 104 5.62 16.64 -16.19
CA ASN A 104 6.47 17.48 -17.03
C ASN A 104 7.42 16.63 -17.89
N ASP A 105 8.05 15.59 -17.34
CA ASP A 105 8.93 14.73 -18.14
C ASP A 105 8.17 13.73 -19.01
N LEU A 106 7.20 13.01 -18.43
CA LEU A 106 6.47 11.92 -19.10
C LEU A 106 5.20 12.38 -19.83
N GLY A 107 4.85 13.66 -19.71
CA GLY A 107 3.74 14.27 -20.46
C GLY A 107 2.36 13.77 -20.04
N VAL A 108 2.20 13.30 -18.81
CA VAL A 108 0.88 12.96 -18.26
C VAL A 108 0.13 14.26 -17.97
N PRO A 109 -1.14 14.40 -18.40
CA PRO A 109 -1.92 15.60 -18.07
C PRO A 109 -2.00 15.82 -16.56
N ARG A 110 -1.85 17.07 -16.10
CA ARG A 110 -1.99 17.47 -14.68
C ARG A 110 -3.27 16.93 -14.03
N THR A 111 -4.37 17.01 -14.76
CA THR A 111 -5.67 16.50 -14.30
C THR A 111 -5.69 14.99 -14.12
N SER A 112 -4.79 14.23 -14.76
CA SER A 112 -4.68 12.78 -14.56
C SER A 112 -3.87 12.49 -13.30
N PHE A 113 -2.86 13.32 -12.99
CA PHE A 113 -2.05 13.14 -11.79
C PHE A 113 -2.90 13.12 -10.51
N LYS A 114 -4.03 13.82 -10.52
CA LYS A 114 -5.03 13.76 -9.44
C LYS A 114 -5.56 12.35 -9.15
N ALA A 115 -5.40 11.38 -10.06
CA ALA A 115 -5.74 9.98 -9.78
C ALA A 115 -4.77 9.31 -8.78
N THR A 116 -3.60 9.90 -8.52
CA THR A 116 -2.69 9.46 -7.44
C THR A 116 -3.27 9.88 -6.10
N ASP A 117 -3.47 8.94 -5.19
CA ASP A 117 -3.99 9.23 -3.84
C ASP A 117 -2.88 9.42 -2.82
N ILE A 118 -1.88 8.53 -2.82
CA ILE A 118 -0.79 8.51 -1.84
C ILE A 118 0.55 8.36 -2.55
N ILE A 119 1.55 9.11 -2.09
CA ILE A 119 2.96 8.97 -2.47
C ILE A 119 3.74 8.57 -1.21
N ILE A 120 4.47 7.47 -1.30
CA ILE A 120 5.35 7.00 -0.22
C ILE A 120 6.79 7.19 -0.67
N VAL A 121 7.54 8.03 0.04
CA VAL A 121 8.95 8.28 -0.25
C VAL A 121 9.81 7.40 0.64
N ALA A 122 10.63 6.55 0.02
CA ALA A 122 11.60 5.72 0.70
C ALA A 122 13.02 6.14 0.31
N ASN A 123 13.76 6.71 1.25
CA ASN A 123 15.08 7.27 1.02
C ASN A 123 16.14 6.62 1.93
N PRO A 124 17.40 6.59 1.47
CA PRO A 124 18.49 6.19 2.35
C PRO A 124 18.91 7.33 3.29
N ILE A 125 18.87 7.05 4.58
CA ILE A 125 19.47 7.89 5.62
C ILE A 125 20.90 7.43 5.87
N ARG A 126 21.81 8.39 6.05
CA ARG A 126 23.23 8.11 6.31
C ARG A 126 23.59 8.52 7.73
N SER A 127 24.54 7.80 8.32
CA SER A 127 25.20 8.22 9.55
C SER A 127 26.00 9.51 9.33
N PRO A 128 26.33 10.26 10.40
CA PRO A 128 27.15 11.47 10.30
C PRO A 128 28.51 11.24 9.64
N ASP A 129 29.09 10.05 9.80
CA ASP A 129 30.35 9.63 9.16
C ASP A 129 30.18 9.19 7.68
N GLY A 130 28.94 9.08 7.20
CA GLY A 130 28.61 8.63 5.85
C GLY A 130 28.85 7.16 5.55
N LEU A 131 29.35 6.36 6.50
CA LEU A 131 29.72 4.95 6.32
C LEU A 131 28.53 4.01 6.42
N HIS A 132 27.57 4.31 7.28
CA HIS A 132 26.39 3.49 7.49
C HIS A 132 25.20 4.10 6.75
N LYS A 133 24.42 3.22 6.11
CA LYS A 133 23.27 3.59 5.30
C LYS A 133 22.09 2.71 5.69
N TRP A 134 20.98 3.35 6.02
CA TRP A 134 19.72 2.68 6.33
C TRP A 134 18.64 3.16 5.37
N ARG A 135 17.77 2.27 4.90
CA ARG A 135 16.57 2.67 4.15
C ARG A 135 15.45 2.98 5.13
N ARG A 136 14.80 4.13 4.97
CA ARG A 136 13.64 4.56 5.76
C ARG A 136 12.56 5.06 4.82
N VAL A 137 11.30 4.81 5.18
CA VAL A 137 10.21 5.63 4.65
C VAL A 137 10.34 6.99 5.31
N THR A 138 10.55 8.03 4.52
CA THR A 138 10.79 9.38 5.04
C THR A 138 9.52 10.21 5.08
N GLN A 139 8.54 9.88 4.26
CA GLN A 139 7.35 10.68 4.05
C GLN A 139 6.24 9.80 3.47
N ILE A 140 5.02 9.94 4.00
CA ILE A 140 3.78 9.43 3.39
C ILE A 140 2.90 10.65 3.15
N THR A 141 2.67 10.97 1.88
CA THR A 141 1.98 12.18 1.45
C THR A 141 0.70 11.83 0.71
N GLU A 142 -0.40 12.43 1.12
CA GLU A 142 -1.66 12.45 0.37
C GLU A 142 -1.63 13.53 -0.72
N VAL A 143 -2.19 13.20 -1.88
CA VAL A 143 -2.38 14.15 -2.98
C VAL A 143 -3.86 14.54 -3.03
N ARG A 144 -4.17 15.72 -2.49
CA ARG A 144 -5.50 16.35 -2.57
C ARG A 144 -5.86 16.68 -4.01
N LYS A 145 -7.16 16.81 -4.27
CA LYS A 145 -7.71 16.91 -5.63
C LYS A 145 -8.06 18.34 -6.05
N GLU A 146 -8.14 19.25 -5.08
CA GLU A 146 -8.51 20.66 -5.27
C GLU A 146 -7.28 21.54 -5.55
N TRP A 147 -6.76 21.47 -6.77
CA TRP A 147 -5.69 22.32 -7.30
C TRP A 147 -5.75 22.36 -8.83
N GLU A 148 -5.18 23.36 -9.49
CA GLU A 148 -5.28 23.51 -10.95
C GLU A 148 -3.94 23.45 -11.67
N GLN A 149 -2.93 24.16 -11.14
CA GLN A 149 -1.67 24.40 -11.83
C GLN A 149 -0.50 23.75 -11.11
N ASP A 150 -0.22 24.18 -9.89
CA ASP A 150 0.96 23.79 -9.13
C ASP A 150 0.54 23.16 -7.80
N PRO A 151 0.61 21.82 -7.68
CA PRO A 151 0.15 21.13 -6.47
C PRO A 151 0.96 21.50 -5.21
N LEU A 152 2.19 21.98 -5.35
CA LEU A 152 2.97 22.42 -4.18
C LEU A 152 2.52 23.81 -3.71
N ARG A 153 2.36 24.75 -4.65
CA ARG A 153 1.92 26.12 -4.31
C ARG A 153 0.46 26.18 -3.86
N GLU A 154 -0.36 25.24 -4.33
CA GLU A 154 -1.78 25.13 -4.01
C GLU A 154 -2.04 24.16 -2.85
N HIS A 155 -0.99 23.72 -2.13
CA HIS A 155 -1.11 22.87 -0.93
C HIS A 155 -1.84 21.54 -1.17
N ALA A 156 -1.67 20.96 -2.36
CA ALA A 156 -2.25 19.67 -2.70
C ALA A 156 -1.48 18.49 -2.07
N PHE A 157 -0.22 18.68 -1.69
CA PHE A 157 0.56 17.65 -1.01
C PHE A 157 0.46 17.81 0.50
N VAL A 158 -0.11 16.80 1.16
CA VAL A 158 -0.30 16.79 2.61
C VAL A 158 0.38 15.60 3.22
N ASP A 159 1.36 15.86 4.08
CA ASP A 159 2.09 14.80 4.76
C ASP A 159 1.20 14.22 5.86
N LEU A 160 0.90 12.93 5.75
CA LEU A 160 0.19 12.15 6.78
C LEU A 160 1.17 11.59 7.81
N MET A 161 2.38 11.24 7.36
CA MET A 161 3.46 10.80 8.23
C MET A 161 4.81 11.32 7.74
N LYS A 162 5.69 11.66 8.69
CA LYS A 162 7.00 12.22 8.40
C LYS A 162 8.07 11.63 9.30
N TYR A 163 9.21 11.30 8.72
CA TYR A 163 10.32 10.74 9.45
C TYR A 163 11.03 11.80 10.29
N ASN A 164 11.28 11.45 11.55
CA ASN A 164 12.00 12.27 12.50
C ASN A 164 13.40 11.67 12.70
N SER A 165 14.43 12.39 12.22
CA SER A 165 15.82 11.95 12.28
C SER A 165 16.41 11.88 13.68
N LYS A 166 15.77 12.51 14.68
CA LYS A 166 16.21 12.46 16.08
C LYS A 166 15.75 11.19 16.78
N THR A 167 14.54 10.73 16.49
CA THR A 167 13.93 9.51 17.07
C THR A 167 14.18 8.28 16.21
N ASP A 168 14.57 8.44 14.94
CA ASP A 168 14.65 7.37 13.92
C ASP A 168 13.28 6.69 13.69
N GLU A 169 12.20 7.47 13.79
CA GLU A 169 10.82 7.00 13.69
C GLU A 169 10.03 7.74 12.61
N LEU A 170 9.07 7.05 12.00
CA LEU A 170 8.07 7.65 11.12
C LEU A 170 6.88 8.08 11.98
N GLU A 171 6.71 9.38 12.17
CA GLU A 171 5.72 9.95 13.10
C GLU A 171 4.48 10.44 12.33
N PRO A 172 3.27 10.24 12.86
CA PRO A 172 2.06 10.81 12.28
C PRO A 172 2.06 12.33 12.42
N THR A 173 1.53 13.03 11.42
CA THR A 173 1.32 14.48 11.48
C THR A 173 -0.03 14.82 12.10
N ASP A 174 -0.22 16.10 12.45
CA ASP A 174 -1.51 16.60 12.94
C ASP A 174 -2.64 16.38 11.92
N GLU A 175 -2.35 16.47 10.62
CA GLU A 175 -3.31 16.20 9.54
C GLU A 175 -3.85 14.77 9.60
N LEU A 176 -2.99 13.79 9.91
CA LEU A 176 -3.44 12.40 10.08
C LEU A 176 -4.19 12.20 11.38
N ILE A 177 -3.71 12.76 12.49
CA ILE A 177 -4.29 12.56 13.84
C ILE A 177 -5.69 13.19 13.94
N ASN A 178 -5.84 14.40 13.40
CA ASN A 178 -7.09 15.15 13.43
C ASN A 178 -8.11 14.64 12.39
N GLY A 179 -7.71 13.70 11.54
CA GLY A 179 -8.57 13.10 10.53
C GLY A 179 -8.82 14.00 9.33
N ASP A 180 -7.83 14.81 8.94
CA ASP A 180 -7.90 15.73 7.80
C ASP A 180 -7.50 15.12 6.46
N SER A 181 -7.21 13.82 6.44
CA SER A 181 -7.00 13.03 5.22
C SER A 181 -8.28 12.87 4.41
N ASP A 182 -8.28 13.37 3.17
CA ASP A 182 -9.39 13.21 2.23
C ASP A 182 -9.56 11.74 1.83
N VAL A 183 -8.46 10.99 1.72
CA VAL A 183 -8.48 9.56 1.39
C VAL A 183 -9.17 8.77 2.50
N LEU A 184 -8.82 9.02 3.77
CA LEU A 184 -9.47 8.33 4.89
C LEU A 184 -10.94 8.74 5.03
N LYS A 185 -11.27 10.02 4.83
CA LYS A 185 -12.67 10.50 4.79
C LYS A 185 -13.47 9.81 3.68
N ALA A 186 -12.90 9.64 2.48
CA ALA A 186 -13.54 8.95 1.38
C ALA A 186 -13.77 7.46 1.67
N ILE A 187 -12.81 6.77 2.29
CA ILE A 187 -13.00 5.39 2.75
C ILE A 187 -14.11 5.31 3.80
N ALA A 188 -14.07 6.20 4.80
CA ALA A 188 -15.05 6.25 5.87
C ALA A 188 -16.48 6.49 5.34
N GLY A 189 -16.64 7.40 4.38
CA GLY A 189 -17.93 7.70 3.75
C GLY A 189 -18.57 6.52 3.02
N ASN A 190 -17.78 5.55 2.57
CA ASN A 190 -18.27 4.34 1.89
C ASN A 190 -18.63 3.20 2.85
N VAL A 191 -18.38 3.35 4.15
CA VAL A 191 -18.68 2.33 5.16
C VAL A 191 -19.63 2.91 6.18
N LYS A 192 -20.85 2.35 6.23
CA LYS A 192 -21.95 2.84 7.09
C LYS A 192 -21.54 3.06 8.56
N GLU A 193 -20.66 2.21 9.09
CA GLU A 193 -20.20 2.24 10.48
C GLU A 193 -19.12 3.31 10.75
N TRP A 194 -18.50 3.83 9.69
CA TRP A 194 -17.41 4.82 9.76
C TRP A 194 -17.83 6.21 9.27
N ALA A 195 -18.90 6.31 8.48
CA ALA A 195 -19.40 7.57 7.96
C ALA A 195 -19.73 8.55 9.11
N GLY A 196 -18.99 9.65 9.19
CA GLY A 196 -19.12 10.65 10.24
C GLY A 196 -18.59 10.24 11.61
N ASN A 197 -17.88 9.12 11.72
CA ASN A 197 -17.32 8.59 12.97
C ASN A 197 -15.80 8.37 12.85
N TRP A 198 -15.04 9.45 13.05
CA TRP A 198 -13.57 9.41 12.97
C TRP A 198 -12.96 8.48 14.02
N ASP A 199 -13.48 8.48 15.25
CA ASP A 199 -12.99 7.61 16.31
C ASP A 199 -13.04 6.14 15.91
N ALA A 200 -14.12 5.68 15.27
CA ALA A 200 -14.23 4.31 14.80
C ALA A 200 -13.21 3.96 13.69
N VAL A 201 -12.89 4.94 12.82
CA VAL A 201 -11.85 4.78 11.79
C VAL A 201 -10.47 4.67 12.45
N TRP A 202 -10.17 5.61 13.35
CA TRP A 202 -8.90 5.68 14.07
C TRP A 202 -8.66 4.47 14.96
N GLU A 203 -9.69 4.00 15.67
CA GLU A 203 -9.67 2.76 16.45
C GLU A 203 -9.34 1.56 15.55
N ASN A 204 -9.89 1.49 14.33
CA ASN A 204 -9.58 0.39 13.40
C ASN A 204 -8.14 0.44 12.88
N ILE A 205 -7.64 1.65 12.54
CA ILE A 205 -6.25 1.86 12.14
C ILE A 205 -5.31 1.42 13.28
N THR A 206 -5.59 1.89 14.50
CA THR A 206 -4.80 1.58 15.69
C THR A 206 -4.86 0.08 16.03
N LEU A 207 -6.02 -0.56 15.89
CA LEU A 207 -6.17 -2.01 16.06
C LEU A 207 -5.24 -2.79 15.13
N ARG A 208 -5.21 -2.42 13.85
CA ARG A 208 -4.34 -3.08 12.86
C ARG A 208 -2.87 -2.85 13.17
N ALA A 209 -2.49 -1.65 13.63
CA ALA A 209 -1.14 -1.36 14.09
C ALA A 209 -0.74 -2.26 15.28
N LYS A 210 -1.58 -2.34 16.32
CA LYS A 210 -1.38 -3.21 17.49
C LYS A 210 -1.21 -4.68 17.11
N ILE A 211 -1.99 -5.17 16.14
CA ILE A 211 -1.88 -6.55 15.64
C ILE A 211 -0.51 -6.80 15.00
N LYS A 212 -0.03 -5.88 14.16
CA LYS A 212 1.28 -6.01 13.51
C LYS A 212 2.42 -5.91 14.51
N GLU A 213 2.33 -4.97 15.44
CA GLU A 213 3.29 -4.82 16.53
C GLU A 213 3.37 -6.10 17.39
N GLU A 214 2.23 -6.64 17.82
CA GLU A 214 2.19 -7.86 18.63
C GLU A 214 2.80 -9.06 17.89
N LEU A 215 2.58 -9.15 16.56
CA LEU A 215 3.17 -10.21 15.75
C LEU A 215 4.71 -10.12 15.72
N VAL A 216 5.27 -8.92 15.54
CA VAL A 216 6.73 -8.67 15.58
C VAL A 216 7.29 -9.00 16.97
N ARG A 217 6.69 -8.45 18.03
CA ARG A 217 7.10 -8.72 19.42
C ARG A 217 7.09 -10.22 19.73
N THR A 218 6.07 -10.94 19.25
CA THR A 218 5.97 -12.39 19.42
C THR A 218 7.07 -13.11 18.66
N ALA A 219 7.36 -12.74 17.41
CA ALA A 219 8.43 -13.33 16.62
C ALA A 219 9.80 -13.16 17.29
N GLU A 220 10.08 -11.98 17.84
CA GLU A 220 11.32 -11.69 18.56
C GLU A 220 11.42 -12.47 19.87
N ALA A 221 10.35 -12.48 20.68
CA ALA A 221 10.31 -13.20 21.96
C ALA A 221 10.49 -14.71 21.77
N GLU A 222 9.94 -15.25 20.68
CA GLU A 222 10.07 -16.66 20.30
C GLU A 222 11.36 -16.97 19.53
N LYS A 223 12.13 -15.94 19.15
CA LYS A 223 13.28 -16.03 18.24
C LYS A 223 12.95 -16.80 16.95
N ASN A 224 11.74 -16.62 16.44
CA ASN A 224 11.21 -17.33 15.29
C ASN A 224 10.67 -16.34 14.25
N LEU A 225 11.52 -15.99 13.28
CA LEU A 225 11.17 -15.07 12.20
C LEU A 225 10.19 -15.69 11.17
N ASP A 226 9.99 -17.02 11.16
CA ASP A 226 8.98 -17.66 10.30
C ASP A 226 7.55 -17.23 10.65
N LEU A 227 7.35 -16.63 11.83
CA LEU A 227 6.08 -16.00 12.21
C LEU A 227 5.80 -14.72 11.40
N LEU A 228 6.82 -14.10 10.82
CA LEU A 228 6.71 -12.92 9.96
C LEU A 228 6.57 -13.30 8.48
N GLU A 229 6.81 -14.57 8.13
CA GLU A 229 6.69 -15.05 6.76
C GLU A 229 5.25 -15.12 6.28
N ALA A 230 5.07 -14.95 4.96
CA ALA A 230 3.77 -14.81 4.31
C ALA A 230 2.78 -15.92 4.72
N ARG A 231 3.25 -17.17 4.82
CA ARG A 231 2.41 -18.32 5.20
C ARG A 231 1.74 -18.12 6.57
N PHE A 232 2.44 -17.57 7.55
CA PHE A 232 1.89 -17.32 8.88
C PHE A 232 1.03 -16.07 8.89
N VAL A 233 1.52 -14.98 8.29
CA VAL A 233 0.81 -13.69 8.20
C VAL A 233 -0.56 -13.83 7.52
N ILE A 234 -0.69 -14.69 6.50
CA ILE A 234 -1.99 -14.98 5.89
C ILE A 234 -2.97 -15.55 6.90
N ARG A 235 -2.55 -16.50 7.73
CA ARG A 235 -3.41 -17.08 8.78
C ARG A 235 -3.80 -16.02 9.82
N CYS A 236 -2.86 -15.17 10.20
CA CYS A 236 -3.12 -14.03 11.08
C CYS A 236 -4.22 -13.11 10.54
N ASN A 237 -4.14 -12.78 9.25
CA ASN A 237 -5.12 -11.92 8.59
C ASN A 237 -6.49 -12.64 8.45
N ASP A 238 -6.50 -13.91 8.06
CA ASP A 238 -7.73 -14.72 7.95
C ASP A 238 -8.45 -14.81 9.31
N GLU A 239 -7.70 -15.06 10.38
CA GLU A 239 -8.25 -15.10 11.74
C GLU A 239 -8.76 -13.73 12.20
N PHE A 240 -8.03 -12.64 11.92
CA PHE A 240 -8.49 -11.28 12.22
C PHE A 240 -9.88 -11.02 11.65
N HIS A 241 -10.11 -11.34 10.36
CA HIS A 241 -11.42 -11.18 9.75
C HIS A 241 -12.49 -12.06 10.37
N ARG A 242 -12.17 -13.32 10.69
CA ARG A 242 -13.08 -14.25 11.38
C ARG A 242 -13.52 -13.72 12.75
N ILE A 243 -12.58 -13.16 13.50
CA ILE A 243 -12.86 -12.57 14.82
C ILE A 243 -13.67 -11.29 14.68
N CYS A 244 -13.33 -10.41 13.73
CA CYS A 244 -14.12 -9.20 13.45
C CYS A 244 -15.59 -9.54 13.17
N ASP A 245 -15.84 -10.54 12.33
CA ASP A 245 -17.19 -10.99 11.98
C ASP A 245 -17.93 -11.53 13.20
N LYS A 246 -17.30 -12.46 13.94
CA LYS A 246 -17.83 -13.02 15.19
C LYS A 246 -18.17 -11.95 16.24
N ILE A 247 -17.30 -10.95 16.42
CA ILE A 247 -17.52 -9.86 17.38
C ILE A 247 -18.66 -8.96 16.91
N LYS A 248 -18.69 -8.63 15.62
CA LYS A 248 -19.75 -7.81 15.02
C LYS A 248 -21.12 -8.47 15.17
N GLU A 249 -21.24 -9.77 14.92
CA GLU A 249 -22.50 -10.51 15.11
C GLU A 249 -22.99 -10.50 16.57
N LYS A 250 -22.06 -10.57 17.54
CA LYS A 250 -22.41 -10.65 18.97
C LYS A 250 -22.71 -9.30 19.62
N VAL A 251 -21.96 -8.26 19.23
CA VAL A 251 -21.99 -6.94 19.89
C VAL A 251 -22.71 -5.90 19.04
N GLY A 252 -22.94 -6.18 17.75
CA GLY A 252 -23.55 -5.26 16.79
C GLY A 252 -22.58 -4.22 16.20
N ARG A 253 -21.31 -4.22 16.65
CA ARG A 253 -20.24 -3.31 16.17
C ARG A 253 -18.88 -3.99 16.27
N LEU A 254 -17.88 -3.42 15.59
CA LEU A 254 -16.48 -3.81 15.76
C LEU A 254 -15.93 -3.21 17.05
N ASP A 255 -15.72 -4.05 18.06
CA ASP A 255 -15.08 -3.67 19.33
C ASP A 255 -13.58 -4.00 19.25
N SER A 256 -12.76 -2.96 19.06
CA SER A 256 -11.33 -3.10 18.80
C SER A 256 -10.57 -3.81 19.91
N ASP A 257 -10.88 -3.53 21.18
CA ASP A 257 -10.19 -4.15 22.31
C ASP A 257 -10.52 -5.64 22.44
N ARG A 258 -11.79 -6.02 22.23
CA ARG A 258 -12.21 -7.42 22.21
C ARG A 258 -11.59 -8.17 21.03
N ILE A 259 -11.57 -7.56 19.84
CA ILE A 259 -10.95 -8.15 18.64
C ILE A 259 -9.46 -8.40 18.90
N PHE A 260 -8.74 -7.39 19.41
CA PHE A 260 -7.32 -7.53 19.71
C PHE A 260 -7.06 -8.62 20.76
N PHE A 261 -7.84 -8.65 21.84
CA PHE A 261 -7.73 -9.66 22.89
C PHE A 261 -7.93 -11.08 22.33
N GLU A 262 -9.03 -11.32 21.62
CA GLU A 262 -9.30 -12.65 21.05
C GLU A 262 -8.23 -13.06 20.04
N TRP A 263 -7.77 -12.13 19.20
CA TRP A 263 -6.72 -12.39 18.21
C TRP A 263 -5.38 -12.71 18.87
N LYS A 264 -5.00 -11.99 19.92
CA LYS A 264 -3.78 -12.23 20.70
C LYS A 264 -3.82 -13.59 21.40
N GLU A 265 -4.96 -13.98 21.96
CA GLU A 265 -5.13 -15.30 22.56
C GLU A 265 -5.06 -16.43 21.52
N TRP A 266 -5.59 -16.21 20.32
CA TRP A 266 -5.39 -17.12 19.20
C TRP A 266 -3.92 -17.24 18.80
N LEU A 267 -3.21 -16.11 18.67
CA LEU A 267 -1.80 -16.07 18.28
C LEU A 267 -0.95 -16.91 19.24
N LYS A 268 -1.11 -16.71 20.55
CA LYS A 268 -0.41 -17.49 21.59
C LYS A 268 -0.64 -19.00 21.44
N LYS A 269 -1.87 -19.41 21.14
CA LYS A 269 -2.21 -20.83 20.95
C LYS A 269 -1.53 -21.40 19.70
N GLU A 270 -1.53 -20.66 18.59
CA GLU A 270 -0.91 -21.11 17.35
C GLU A 270 0.61 -21.20 17.44
N VAL A 271 1.26 -20.26 18.14
CA VAL A 271 2.70 -20.32 18.40
C VAL A 271 3.04 -21.53 19.27
N ARG A 272 2.27 -21.81 20.32
CA ARG A 272 2.47 -23.01 21.16
C ARG A 272 2.36 -24.31 20.37
N LYS A 273 1.38 -24.43 19.46
CA LYS A 273 1.24 -25.62 18.60
C LYS A 273 2.46 -25.84 17.71
N LYS A 274 3.03 -24.76 17.16
CA LYS A 274 4.25 -24.82 16.33
C LYS A 274 5.49 -25.24 17.10
N ARG A 275 5.56 -25.04 18.42
CA ARG A 275 6.66 -25.56 19.26
C ARG A 275 6.60 -27.07 19.44
N THR A 276 5.40 -27.66 19.31
CA THR A 276 5.14 -29.08 19.57
C THR A 276 5.04 -29.92 18.30
N SER A 277 5.01 -29.28 17.13
CA SER A 277 5.03 -29.92 15.80
C SER A 277 6.44 -29.90 15.22
#